data_AF-A0A7Y5HZ09-F1
#
_entry.id   AF-A0A7Y5HZ09-F1
#
_cell.length_a   1.000
_cell.length_b   1.000
_cell.length_c   1.000
_cell.angle_alpha   90.00
_cell.angle_beta   90.00
_cell.angle_gamma   90.00
#
_symmetry.space_group_name_H-M   'P 1'
#
loop_
_entity.id
_entity.type
_entity.pdbx_description
1 polymer ?
#
loop_
_entity_poly.entity_id
_entity_poly.type
_entity_poly.pdbx_seq_one_letter_code
_entity_poly.pdbx_strand_id
1 'polypeptide(L)'
;MVQSVLGSLILGYRPLWGRSRSMVGIQLYVREEGTAQVDAPHLLRTLQEMWSASSPPLLISPQTRQLLCDMLEHAPRGTPWIDVPGDWLTDSAIYTRVQAAHQRGLRLIWRGELGRLPEPEIARCFDNSLLSLRPEDAMTALQSAPPARPGNPPLP
;
A
#
# COMPACT_ATOMS: atom_id res chain seq x y z
N MET A 1 -27.26 -4.05 -19.18
CA MET A 1 -26.10 -4.79 -18.64
C MET A 1 -25.56 -3.97 -17.48
N VAL A 2 -25.40 -4.56 -16.29
CA VAL A 2 -24.78 -3.84 -15.15
C VAL A 2 -23.29 -3.77 -15.43
N GLN A 3 -22.75 -2.57 -15.60
CA GLN A 3 -21.32 -2.37 -15.78
C GLN A 3 -20.63 -2.73 -14.46
N SER A 4 -19.78 -3.76 -14.48
CA SER A 4 -18.98 -4.13 -13.31
C SER A 4 -17.98 -3.01 -13.01
N VAL A 5 -17.83 -2.65 -11.74
CA VAL A 5 -16.82 -1.66 -11.30
C VAL A 5 -15.40 -2.07 -11.71
N LEU A 6 -15.13 -3.38 -11.84
CA LEU A 6 -13.84 -3.87 -12.34
C LEU A 6 -13.59 -3.52 -13.82
N GLY A 7 -14.64 -3.28 -14.60
CA GLY A 7 -14.55 -2.87 -16.01
C GLY A 7 -14.27 -1.37 -16.20
N SER A 8 -14.09 -0.62 -15.12
CA SER A 8 -13.72 0.81 -15.13
C SER A 8 -12.38 1.05 -14.43
N LEU A 9 -11.58 -0.01 -14.27
CA LEU A 9 -10.36 0.00 -13.48
C LEU A 9 -9.20 -0.60 -14.26
N ILE A 10 -8.05 0.05 -14.15
CA ILE A 10 -6.75 -0.54 -14.47
C ILE A 10 -6.17 -1.08 -13.16
N LEU A 11 -5.94 -2.40 -13.13
CA LEU A 11 -5.38 -3.11 -11.99
C LEU A 11 -3.97 -3.61 -12.31
N GLY A 12 -3.03 -3.29 -11.44
CA GLY A 12 -1.70 -3.91 -11.41
C GLY A 12 -1.50 -4.66 -10.10
N TYR A 13 -0.65 -5.68 -10.06
CA TYR A 13 -0.34 -6.37 -8.82
C TYR A 13 1.16 -6.61 -8.64
N ARG A 14 1.61 -6.64 -7.39
CA ARG A 14 2.98 -6.98 -6.99
C ARG A 14 2.96 -7.93 -5.80
N PRO A 15 3.54 -9.13 -5.90
CA PRO A 15 3.77 -9.99 -4.75
C PRO A 15 4.69 -9.33 -3.72
N LEU A 16 4.34 -9.46 -2.44
CA LEU A 16 5.19 -9.05 -1.33
C LEU A 16 5.91 -10.27 -0.78
N TRP A 17 7.24 -10.19 -0.68
CA TRP A 17 8.09 -11.29 -0.23
C TRP A 17 8.59 -11.05 1.18
N GLY A 18 8.42 -12.06 2.04
CA GLY A 18 8.93 -12.05 3.40
C GLY A 18 10.42 -12.38 3.49
N ARG A 19 10.97 -12.29 4.70
CA ARG A 19 12.40 -12.58 4.98
C ARG A 19 12.81 -14.00 4.58
N SER A 20 11.90 -14.96 4.68
CA SER A 20 12.05 -16.36 4.26
C SER A 20 11.92 -16.59 2.75
N ARG A 21 11.80 -15.52 1.94
CA ARG A 21 11.48 -15.58 0.49
C ARG A 21 10.18 -16.32 0.19
N SER A 22 9.23 -16.32 1.12
CA SER A 22 7.85 -16.76 0.90
C SER A 22 6.95 -15.56 0.61
N MET A 23 5.88 -15.77 -0.16
CA MET A 23 4.89 -14.74 -0.40
C MET A 23 4.13 -14.44 0.90
N VAL A 24 4.06 -13.18 1.29
CA VAL A 24 3.41 -12.72 2.54
C VAL A 24 2.21 -11.81 2.29
N GLY A 25 1.98 -11.42 1.04
CA GLY A 25 0.88 -10.55 0.65
C GLY A 25 0.94 -10.18 -0.82
N ILE A 26 -0.07 -9.44 -1.27
CA ILE A 26 -0.16 -8.85 -2.60
C ILE A 26 -0.43 -7.37 -2.42
N GLN A 27 0.32 -6.53 -3.14
CA GLN A 27 0.00 -5.14 -3.34
C GLN A 27 -0.78 -4.99 -4.64
N LEU A 28 -1.97 -4.40 -4.57
CA LEU A 28 -2.87 -4.17 -5.68
C LEU A 28 -2.91 -2.67 -6.02
N TYR A 29 -2.36 -2.32 -7.17
CA TYR A 29 -2.43 -0.99 -7.74
C TYR A 29 -3.79 -0.79 -8.38
N VAL A 30 -4.51 0.24 -7.95
CA VAL A 30 -5.86 0.54 -8.43
C VAL A 30 -5.88 1.92 -9.05
N ARG A 31 -6.31 2.00 -10.31
CA ARG A 31 -6.47 3.26 -11.05
C ARG A 31 -7.81 3.24 -11.79
N GLU A 32 -8.51 4.37 -11.78
CA GLU A 32 -9.71 4.59 -12.58
C GLU A 32 -9.35 4.69 -14.08
N GLU A 33 -10.13 4.05 -14.94
CA GLU A 33 -9.95 4.11 -16.37
C GLU A 33 -10.76 5.27 -16.97
N GLY A 34 -10.07 6.23 -17.59
CA GLY A 34 -10.71 7.38 -18.23
C GLY A 34 -11.34 8.36 -17.24
N THR A 35 -12.59 8.77 -17.48
CA THR A 35 -13.36 9.69 -16.64
C THR A 35 -14.41 9.00 -15.78
N ALA A 36 -14.42 7.66 -15.77
CA ALA A 36 -15.35 6.90 -14.94
C ALA A 36 -15.01 7.10 -13.47
N GLN A 37 -15.97 7.62 -12.70
CA GLN A 37 -15.84 7.71 -11.26
C GLN A 37 -16.10 6.34 -10.66
N VAL A 38 -15.14 5.83 -9.89
CA VAL A 38 -15.28 4.54 -9.23
C VAL A 38 -15.89 4.71 -7.85
N ASP A 39 -16.98 3.98 -7.60
CA ASP A 39 -17.56 3.84 -6.26
C ASP A 39 -16.59 3.04 -5.38
N ALA A 40 -15.78 3.76 -4.60
CA ALA A 40 -14.77 3.18 -3.72
C ALA A 40 -15.37 2.18 -2.70
N PRO A 41 -16.49 2.47 -2.00
CA PRO A 41 -17.21 1.47 -1.20
C PRO A 41 -17.59 0.20 -1.95
N HIS A 42 -18.15 0.34 -3.16
CA HIS A 42 -18.52 -0.82 -3.96
C HIS A 42 -17.30 -1.65 -4.39
N LEU A 43 -16.21 -0.99 -4.79
CA LEU A 43 -14.94 -1.66 -5.09
C LEU A 43 -14.43 -2.44 -3.87
N LEU A 44 -14.36 -1.79 -2.71
CA LEU A 44 -13.83 -2.42 -1.49
C LEU A 44 -14.67 -3.62 -1.06
N ARG A 45 -16.00 -3.54 -1.18
CA ARG A 45 -16.90 -4.68 -0.96
C ARG A 45 -16.64 -5.80 -1.95
N THR A 46 -16.55 -5.47 -3.24
CA THR A 46 -16.28 -6.45 -4.30
C THR A 46 -14.95 -7.18 -4.06
N LEU A 47 -13.91 -6.44 -3.70
CA LEU A 47 -12.61 -7.03 -3.33
C LEU A 47 -12.76 -7.94 -2.11
N GLN A 48 -13.46 -7.52 -1.06
CA GLN A 48 -13.66 -8.33 0.14
C GLN A 48 -14.44 -9.62 -0.15
N GLU A 49 -15.44 -9.59 -1.03
CA GLU A 49 -16.22 -10.76 -1.42
C GLU A 49 -15.41 -11.76 -2.25
N MET A 50 -14.53 -11.27 -3.14
CA MET A 50 -13.67 -12.12 -3.96
C MET A 50 -12.45 -12.66 -3.19
N TRP A 51 -11.99 -11.94 -2.17
CA TRP A 51 -10.78 -12.30 -1.42
C TRP A 51 -11.12 -13.24 -0.26
N SER A 52 -10.91 -14.53 -0.49
CA SER A 52 -11.18 -15.57 0.51
C SER A 52 -10.18 -15.56 1.68
N ALA A 53 -10.50 -16.25 2.78
CA ALA A 53 -9.61 -16.39 3.93
C ALA A 53 -8.30 -17.16 3.61
N SER A 54 -8.28 -17.95 2.53
CA SER A 54 -7.07 -18.64 2.04
C SER A 54 -6.22 -17.78 1.11
N SER A 55 -6.70 -16.59 0.74
CA SER A 55 -5.95 -15.64 -0.09
C SER A 55 -4.91 -14.90 0.76
N PRO A 56 -3.73 -14.56 0.18
CA PRO A 56 -2.71 -13.81 0.90
C PRO A 56 -3.21 -12.40 1.26
N PRO A 57 -2.70 -11.76 2.33
CA PRO A 57 -3.10 -10.40 2.71
C PRO A 57 -3.01 -9.39 1.55
N LEU A 58 -4.00 -8.52 1.43
CA LEU A 58 -4.09 -7.53 0.37
C LEU A 58 -3.78 -6.12 0.88
N LEU A 59 -2.87 -5.43 0.18
CA LEU A 59 -2.57 -4.00 0.34
C LEU A 59 -3.05 -3.26 -0.91
N ILE A 60 -3.98 -2.33 -0.76
CA ILE A 60 -4.51 -1.52 -1.85
C ILE A 60 -3.69 -0.25 -1.99
N SER A 61 -3.27 0.02 -3.23
CA SER A 61 -2.49 1.20 -3.63
C SER A 61 -3.27 2.06 -4.60
N PRO A 62 -4.05 3.04 -4.13
CA PRO A 62 -4.71 4.00 -5.00
C PRO A 62 -3.68 4.78 -5.80
N GLN A 63 -3.89 4.87 -7.12
CA GLN A 63 -2.97 5.56 -8.03
C GLN A 63 -3.35 7.03 -8.27
N THR A 64 -4.50 7.47 -7.77
CA THR A 64 -4.98 8.86 -7.86
C THR A 64 -5.35 9.39 -6.48
N ARG A 65 -5.19 10.72 -6.28
CA ARG A 65 -5.58 11.38 -5.01
C ARG A 65 -7.07 11.28 -4.74
N GLN A 66 -7.88 11.39 -5.79
CA GLN A 66 -9.33 11.28 -5.71
C GLN A 66 -9.74 9.90 -5.17
N LEU A 67 -9.26 8.82 -5.79
CA LEU A 67 -9.57 7.46 -5.34
C LEU A 67 -9.10 7.23 -3.90
N LEU A 68 -7.92 7.74 -3.53
CA LEU A 68 -7.47 7.67 -2.14
C LEU A 68 -8.42 8.42 -1.20
N CYS A 69 -8.81 9.65 -1.53
CA CYS A 69 -9.73 10.43 -0.70
C CYS A 69 -11.07 9.70 -0.53
N ASP A 70 -11.64 9.19 -1.61
CA ASP A 70 -12.91 8.47 -1.60
C ASP A 70 -12.82 7.19 -0.74
N MET A 71 -11.71 6.45 -0.84
CA MET A 71 -11.44 5.30 0.04
C MET A 71 -11.26 5.73 1.50
N LEU A 72 -10.44 6.75 1.77
CA LEU A 72 -10.22 7.27 3.13
C LEU A 72 -11.49 7.89 3.72
N GLU A 73 -12.48 8.27 2.92
CA GLU A 73 -13.72 8.85 3.39
C GLU A 73 -14.80 7.80 3.62
N HIS A 74 -14.86 6.75 2.80
CA HIS A 74 -15.99 5.82 2.80
C HIS A 74 -15.65 4.35 3.07
N ALA A 75 -14.37 3.98 3.21
CA ALA A 75 -13.97 2.60 3.49
C ALA A 75 -14.58 2.08 4.81
N PRO A 76 -15.31 0.95 4.79
CA PRO A 76 -15.81 0.33 6.01
C PRO A 76 -14.70 -0.29 6.86
N ARG A 77 -15.00 -0.60 8.13
CA ARG A 77 -14.08 -1.36 8.97
C ARG A 77 -13.84 -2.75 8.38
N GLY A 78 -12.62 -3.25 8.50
CA GLY A 78 -12.23 -4.57 7.99
C GLY A 78 -11.89 -4.60 6.50
N THR A 79 -11.82 -3.44 5.83
CA THR A 79 -11.25 -3.37 4.48
C THR A 79 -9.79 -3.82 4.46
N PRO A 80 -9.30 -4.29 3.31
CA PRO A 80 -7.87 -4.47 3.09
C PRO A 80 -7.07 -3.23 3.48
N TRP A 81 -5.78 -3.40 3.75
CA TRP A 81 -4.92 -2.29 4.13
C TRP A 81 -4.82 -1.31 2.96
N ILE A 82 -4.72 -0.01 3.25
CA ILE A 82 -4.63 1.03 2.22
C ILE A 82 -3.28 1.73 2.41
N ASP A 83 -2.45 1.78 1.37
CA ASP A 83 -1.27 2.64 1.43
C ASP A 83 -1.56 4.09 1.03
N VAL A 84 -0.89 4.99 1.73
CA VAL A 84 -0.96 6.44 1.55
C VAL A 84 0.42 6.93 1.12
N PRO A 85 0.56 7.52 -0.08
CA PRO A 85 1.81 8.12 -0.49
C PRO A 85 2.19 9.31 0.41
N GLY A 86 3.38 9.28 0.99
CA GLY A 86 3.87 10.28 1.92
C GLY A 86 3.90 11.68 1.33
N ASP A 87 4.26 11.81 0.05
CA ASP A 87 4.27 13.11 -0.65
C ASP A 87 2.87 13.74 -0.75
N TRP A 88 1.81 12.94 -0.66
CA TRP A 88 0.43 13.45 -0.70
C TRP A 88 -0.04 13.99 0.65
N LEU A 89 0.65 13.65 1.74
CA LEU A 89 0.35 14.16 3.08
C LEU A 89 0.74 15.64 3.28
N THR A 90 1.43 16.23 2.30
CA THR A 90 1.64 17.69 2.24
C THR A 90 0.32 18.45 2.04
N ASP A 91 -0.71 17.77 1.53
CA ASP A 91 -2.07 18.29 1.45
C ASP A 91 -2.82 18.07 2.77
N SER A 92 -3.14 19.17 3.45
CA SER A 92 -3.89 19.16 4.71
C SER A 92 -5.25 18.45 4.64
N ALA A 93 -5.90 18.43 3.48
CA ALA A 93 -7.18 17.74 3.30
C ALA A 93 -7.00 16.22 3.30
N ILE A 94 -5.94 15.72 2.66
CA ILE A 94 -5.59 14.29 2.70
C ILE A 94 -5.17 13.90 4.11
N TYR A 95 -4.36 14.73 4.77
CA TYR A 95 -3.96 14.50 6.16
C TYR A 95 -5.16 14.35 7.11
N THR A 96 -6.14 15.26 7.01
CA THR A 96 -7.36 15.21 7.83
C THR A 96 -8.15 13.93 7.56
N ARG A 97 -8.27 13.50 6.30
CA ARG A 97 -8.93 12.23 5.94
C ARG A 97 -8.18 11.01 6.47
N VAL A 98 -6.85 11.03 6.48
CA VAL A 98 -6.02 9.96 7.07
C VAL A 98 -6.27 9.84 8.56
N GLN A 99 -6.31 10.96 9.29
CA GLN A 99 -6.62 10.97 10.71
C GLN A 99 -8.03 10.41 10.98
N ALA A 100 -9.03 10.86 10.23
CA ALA A 100 -10.40 10.36 10.36
C ALA A 100 -10.50 8.87 10.05
N ALA A 101 -9.84 8.41 8.98
CA ALA A 101 -9.76 7.00 8.60
C ALA A 101 -9.13 6.14 9.71
N HIS A 102 -8.02 6.60 10.29
CA HIS A 102 -7.35 5.93 11.39
C HIS A 102 -8.23 5.86 12.65
N GLN A 103 -8.90 6.95 13.02
CA GLN A 103 -9.85 6.98 14.15
C GLN A 103 -11.03 6.01 13.95
N ARG A 104 -11.45 5.81 12.69
CA ARG A 104 -12.45 4.80 12.35
C ARG A 104 -11.91 3.37 12.41
N GLY A 105 -10.62 3.15 12.63
CA GLY A 105 -10.00 1.84 12.77
C GLY A 105 -9.58 1.21 11.44
N LEU A 106 -9.40 2.01 10.38
CA LEU A 106 -8.79 1.53 9.14
C LEU A 106 -7.31 1.29 9.34
N ARG A 107 -6.79 0.26 8.67
CA ARG A 107 -5.36 -0.06 8.67
C ARG A 107 -4.67 0.65 7.53
N LEU A 108 -3.78 1.57 7.87
CA LEU A 108 -3.13 2.45 6.92
C LEU A 108 -1.63 2.14 6.88
N ILE A 109 -1.07 2.19 5.68
CA ILE A 109 0.36 1.99 5.45
C ILE A 109 0.95 3.25 4.87
N TRP A 110 1.96 3.82 5.52
CA TRP A 110 2.66 4.96 4.95
C TRP A 110 3.57 4.49 3.82
N ARG A 111 3.59 5.15 2.67
CA ARG A 111 4.50 4.81 1.57
C ARG A 111 5.40 5.97 1.23
N GLY A 112 6.71 5.76 1.24
CA GLY A 112 7.66 6.79 0.85
C GLY A 112 9.11 6.35 0.94
N GLU A 113 10.01 7.29 0.77
CA GLU A 113 11.44 7.02 0.74
C GLU A 113 12.02 6.77 2.14
N LEU A 114 12.96 5.83 2.25
CA LEU A 114 13.64 5.52 3.51
C LEU A 114 14.34 6.76 4.12
N GLY A 115 14.87 7.65 3.27
CA GLY A 115 15.54 8.88 3.71
C GLY A 115 14.61 10.02 4.14
N ARG A 116 13.29 9.88 3.96
CA ARG A 116 12.31 10.93 4.26
C ARG A 116 11.12 10.37 5.02
N LEU A 117 11.37 9.94 6.25
CA LEU A 117 10.35 9.39 7.13
C LEU A 117 9.33 10.47 7.57
N PRO A 118 8.07 10.08 7.83
CA PRO A 118 7.04 11.00 8.31
C PRO A 118 7.35 11.48 9.73
N GLU A 119 6.85 12.66 10.08
CA GLU A 119 6.90 13.18 11.45
C GLU A 119 6.13 12.26 12.42
N PRO A 120 6.52 12.22 13.71
CA PRO A 120 5.94 11.29 14.67
C PRO A 120 4.41 11.37 14.79
N GLU A 121 3.82 12.56 14.69
CA GLU A 121 2.37 12.73 14.77
C GLU A 121 1.65 12.04 13.61
N ILE A 122 2.21 12.18 12.41
CA ILE A 122 1.67 11.56 11.20
C ILE A 122 1.93 10.05 11.24
N ALA A 123 3.12 9.63 11.68
CA ALA A 123 3.51 8.22 11.79
C ALA A 123 2.55 7.40 12.67
N ARG A 124 1.97 8.02 13.71
CA ARG A 124 0.98 7.37 14.60
C ARG A 124 -0.30 6.96 13.88
N CYS A 125 -0.61 7.56 12.73
CA CYS A 125 -1.78 7.19 11.94
C CYS A 125 -1.60 5.91 11.13
N PHE A 126 -0.38 5.35 11.09
CA PHE A 126 -0.03 4.22 10.22
C PHE A 126 0.40 3.01 11.04
N ASP A 127 -0.08 1.82 10.64
CA ASP A 127 0.30 0.55 11.22
C ASP A 127 1.74 0.16 10.86
N ASN A 128 2.18 0.54 9.66
CA ASN A 128 3.45 0.14 9.06
C ASN A 128 3.85 1.10 7.94
N SER A 129 5.08 0.93 7.43
CA SER A 129 5.62 1.72 6.33
C SER A 129 6.09 0.83 5.17
N LEU A 130 5.76 1.22 3.94
CA LEU A 130 6.31 0.69 2.70
C LEU A 130 7.40 1.64 2.21
N LEU A 131 8.65 1.22 2.44
CA LEU A 131 9.82 2.06 2.19
C LEU A 131 10.41 1.78 0.81
N SER A 132 10.66 2.83 0.03
CA SER A 132 11.47 2.76 -1.18
C SER A 132 12.91 3.18 -0.87
N LEU A 133 13.86 2.41 -1.40
CA LEU A 133 15.27 2.76 -1.40
C LEU A 133 15.60 3.43 -2.73
N ARG A 134 16.38 4.51 -2.70
CA ARG A 134 16.83 5.13 -3.94
C ARG A 134 17.90 4.26 -4.61
N PRO A 135 18.01 4.30 -5.96
CA PRO A 135 19.01 3.50 -6.68
C PRO A 135 20.45 3.75 -6.21
N GLU A 136 20.79 4.99 -5.86
CA GLU A 136 22.09 5.36 -5.32
C GLU A 136 22.38 4.68 -3.98
N ASP A 137 21.44 4.74 -3.03
CA ASP A 137 21.58 4.10 -1.72
C ASP A 137 21.68 2.58 -1.86
N ALA A 138 20.90 2.00 -2.78
CA ALA A 138 20.96 0.59 -3.11
C ALA A 138 22.34 0.19 -3.66
N MET A 139 22.91 1.00 -4.56
CA MET A 139 24.23 0.77 -5.13
C MET A 139 25.32 0.87 -4.06
N THR A 140 25.28 1.90 -3.21
CA THR A 140 26.23 2.06 -2.11
C THR A 140 26.16 0.89 -1.13
N ALA A 141 24.95 0.42 -0.80
CA ALA A 141 24.77 -0.75 0.06
C ALA A 141 25.33 -2.03 -0.58
N LEU A 142 25.12 -2.23 -1.88
CA LEU A 142 25.66 -3.37 -2.63
C LEU A 142 27.19 -3.35 -2.71
N GLN A 143 27.79 -2.16 -2.92
CA GLN A 143 29.25 -1.99 -2.97
C GLN A 143 29.90 -2.16 -1.60
N SER A 144 29.20 -1.78 -0.53
CA SER A 144 29.68 -1.93 0.84
C SER A 144 29.48 -3.34 1.39
N ALA A 145 28.65 -4.16 0.74
CA ALA A 145 28.45 -5.55 1.13
C ALA A 145 29.71 -6.37 0.84
N PRO A 146 30.23 -7.13 1.82
CA PRO A 146 31.35 -8.02 1.56
C PRO A 146 30.96 -9.04 0.48
N PRO A 147 31.88 -9.41 -0.43
CA PRO A 147 31.58 -10.41 -1.46
C PRO A 147 31.05 -11.68 -0.79
N ALA A 148 29.94 -12.21 -1.31
CA ALA A 148 29.40 -13.49 -0.87
C ALA A 148 30.51 -14.54 -1.05
N ARG A 149 31.15 -14.95 0.06
CA ARG A 149 32.14 -16.04 0.04
C ARG A 149 31.42 -17.31 -0.39
N PRO A 150 31.76 -17.91 -1.54
CA PRO A 150 31.25 -19.23 -1.87
C PRO A 150 31.76 -20.20 -0.80
N GLY A 151 30.85 -20.92 -0.12
CA GLY A 151 31.20 -22.09 0.69
C GLY A 151 31.35 -21.92 2.20
N ASN A 152 30.85 -20.83 2.82
CA ASN A 152 30.84 -20.78 4.29
C ASN A 152 29.59 -21.52 4.85
N PRO A 153 29.75 -22.59 5.64
CA PRO A 153 28.62 -23.23 6.31
C PRO A 153 28.00 -22.26 7.35
N PRO A 154 26.73 -22.43 7.72
CA PRO A 154 26.14 -21.66 8.80
C PRO A 154 26.95 -21.92 10.10
N LEU A 155 27.31 -20.84 10.79
CA LEU A 155 27.91 -20.91 12.12
C LEU A 155 26.88 -21.49 13.12
N PRO A 156 27.34 -22.22 14.15
CA PRO A 156 26.48 -22.97 15.07
C PRO A 156 25.52 -22.10 15.90
#